data_AF-A0A6V8LLQ2-F1
#
_entry.id   AF-A0A6V8LLQ2-F1
#
_cell.length_a   1.000
_cell.length_b   1.000
_cell.length_c   1.000
_cell.angle_alpha   90.00
_cell.angle_beta   90.00
_cell.angle_gamma   90.00
#
_symmetry.space_group_name_H-M   'P 1'
#
loop_
_entity.id
_entity.type
_entity.pdbx_description
1 polymer ?
#
loop_
_entity_poly.entity_id
_entity_poly.type
_entity_poly.pdbx_seq_one_letter_code
_entity_poly.pdbx_strand_id
1 'polypeptide(L)'
;MSQVVLATRNQGKVKELQALMEGTGIAVLGLDQFPQVGEIEETGSTFEENARIKAKTVSEATGLIALADDSGLEVEALDAAPGVRSARYAGEKATDAENNAKLLEAMADVPNDKRACRFISCVAVHAPDGHELVFHGVWRGNLAREPRGENGFGYDPLFVDLELKQTAAEMAPEQKNWRSHRGRAVRELVKYLPGFVEKVALESALTPEERDLKDRLAGVKGWLRVLCWVMMIVVPLVCAAIVSRNLRYMEALKQANEVSRELAAEVAKGLTAENVLALVVGAVMFWAGLSLYRRKRGSVMFAKIAWFLAPLASGLQYCFIYFLNFPDEVHAMATGQVLANALPALAAASTAIFYLNLSQRVRATYFLDR
;
A
#
# COMPACT_ATOMS: atom_id res chain seq x y z
N MET A 1 -22.23 -1.88 7.11
CA MET A 1 -21.48 -1.48 5.89
C MET A 1 -20.65 -0.27 6.24
N SER A 2 -19.43 -0.17 5.70
CA SER A 2 -18.61 1.03 5.90
C SER A 2 -19.16 2.20 5.09
N GLN A 3 -19.06 3.41 5.64
CA GLN A 3 -19.67 4.62 5.07
C GLN A 3 -18.62 5.72 4.89
N VAL A 4 -18.78 6.52 3.83
CA VAL A 4 -17.98 7.72 3.59
C VAL A 4 -18.93 8.86 3.21
N VAL A 5 -18.71 10.04 3.79
CA VAL A 5 -19.47 11.26 3.48
C VAL A 5 -18.79 12.04 2.37
N LEU A 6 -19.50 12.40 1.29
CA LEU A 6 -19.01 13.32 0.28
C LEU A 6 -19.10 14.76 0.79
N ALA A 7 -17.97 15.43 0.93
CA ALA A 7 -17.86 16.81 1.38
C ALA A 7 -18.14 17.81 0.23
N THR A 8 -19.25 17.64 -0.50
CA THR A 8 -19.65 18.57 -1.55
C THR A 8 -21.18 18.62 -1.71
N ARG A 9 -21.69 19.82 -2.00
CA ARG A 9 -23.10 20.05 -2.39
C ARG A 9 -23.28 20.17 -3.90
N ASN A 10 -22.19 20.17 -4.68
CA ASN A 10 -22.26 20.26 -6.12
C ASN A 10 -22.82 18.95 -6.70
N GLN A 11 -24.03 19.01 -7.26
CA GLN A 11 -24.74 17.82 -7.75
C GLN A 11 -24.02 17.13 -8.92
N GLY A 12 -23.29 17.86 -9.75
CA GLY A 12 -22.45 17.29 -10.80
C GLY A 12 -21.32 16.44 -10.21
N LYS A 13 -20.60 16.98 -9.21
CA LYS A 13 -19.57 16.23 -8.48
C LYS A 13 -20.13 15.01 -7.75
N VAL A 14 -21.28 15.16 -7.08
CA VAL A 14 -21.92 14.04 -6.36
C VAL A 14 -22.20 12.88 -7.31
N LYS A 15 -22.83 13.15 -8.46
CA LYS A 15 -23.13 12.12 -9.46
C LYS A 15 -21.87 11.41 -9.97
N GLU A 16 -20.83 12.18 -10.33
CA GLU A 16 -19.58 11.59 -10.83
C GLU A 16 -18.85 10.77 -9.75
N LEU A 17 -18.75 11.29 -8.52
CA LEU A 17 -18.08 10.60 -7.42
C LEU A 17 -18.82 9.34 -7.00
N GLN A 18 -20.16 9.37 -6.94
CA GLN A 18 -20.95 8.17 -6.65
C GLN A 18 -20.72 7.09 -7.70
N ALA A 19 -20.81 7.44 -9.00
CA ALA A 19 -20.58 6.49 -10.08
C ALA A 19 -19.16 5.89 -10.04
N LEU A 20 -18.14 6.71 -9.75
CA LEU A 20 -16.75 6.25 -9.64
C LEU A 20 -16.47 5.37 -8.41
N MET A 21 -17.36 5.41 -7.40
CA MET A 21 -17.26 4.65 -6.17
C MET A 21 -18.06 3.34 -6.19
N GLU A 22 -18.85 3.10 -7.24
CA GLU A 22 -19.58 1.85 -7.43
C GLU A 22 -18.62 0.65 -7.45
N GLY A 23 -19.07 -0.48 -6.88
CA GLY A 23 -18.27 -1.71 -6.81
C GLY A 23 -17.22 -1.74 -5.67
N THR A 24 -17.00 -0.64 -4.94
CA THR A 24 -16.08 -0.64 -3.77
C THR A 24 -16.64 -1.32 -2.52
N GLY A 25 -17.96 -1.52 -2.46
CA GLY A 25 -18.66 -2.02 -1.27
C GLY A 25 -18.78 -0.98 -0.13
N ILE A 26 -18.40 0.27 -0.38
CA ILE A 26 -18.48 1.38 0.57
C ILE A 26 -19.71 2.23 0.24
N ALA A 27 -20.55 2.48 1.25
CA ALA A 27 -21.73 3.32 1.08
C ALA A 27 -21.34 4.81 1.07
N VAL A 28 -21.81 5.54 0.06
CA VAL A 28 -21.51 6.95 -0.15
C VAL A 28 -22.69 7.79 0.34
N LEU A 29 -22.46 8.63 1.35
CA LEU A 29 -23.45 9.53 1.93
C LEU A 29 -23.26 10.94 1.37
N GLY A 30 -24.36 11.62 1.04
CA GLY A 30 -24.34 13.02 0.62
C GLY A 30 -24.27 13.98 1.81
N LEU A 31 -23.70 15.18 1.59
CA LEU A 31 -23.60 16.21 2.63
C LEU A 31 -24.96 16.80 3.03
N ASP A 32 -25.99 16.61 2.21
CA ASP A 32 -27.38 16.98 2.47
C ASP A 32 -27.96 16.27 3.71
N GLN A 33 -27.43 15.08 4.05
CA GLN A 33 -27.82 14.33 5.25
C GLN A 33 -27.23 14.92 6.55
N PHE A 34 -26.31 15.88 6.45
CA PHE A 34 -25.59 16.47 7.58
C PHE A 34 -25.72 18.00 7.59
N PRO A 35 -26.93 18.55 7.83
CA PRO A 35 -27.16 20.00 7.81
C PRO A 35 -26.31 20.76 8.84
N GLN A 36 -25.91 20.10 9.93
CA GLN A 36 -25.06 20.69 10.98
C GLN A 36 -23.66 21.09 10.51
N VAL A 37 -23.19 20.57 9.37
CA VAL A 37 -21.88 20.95 8.79
C VAL A 37 -21.88 22.40 8.32
N GLY A 38 -23.04 22.94 7.89
CA GLY A 38 -23.14 24.29 7.36
C GLY A 38 -22.39 24.50 6.03
N GLU A 39 -21.90 25.73 5.83
CA GLU A 39 -21.01 26.13 4.75
C GLU A 39 -19.55 25.91 5.17
N ILE A 40 -18.70 25.46 4.24
CA ILE A 40 -17.29 25.19 4.49
C ILE A 40 -16.47 26.28 3.81
N GLU A 41 -15.70 27.05 4.59
CA GLU A 41 -14.82 28.08 4.04
C GLU A 41 -13.60 27.47 3.35
N GLU A 42 -13.40 27.80 2.08
CA GLU A 42 -12.25 27.40 1.27
C GLU A 42 -11.15 28.47 1.34
N THR A 43 -10.35 28.43 2.41
CA THR A 43 -9.27 29.41 2.66
C THR A 43 -7.92 28.99 2.08
N GLY A 44 -7.84 27.84 1.41
CA GLY A 44 -6.62 27.31 0.83
C GLY A 44 -6.18 28.08 -0.42
N SER A 45 -4.86 28.10 -0.64
CA SER A 45 -4.23 28.67 -1.83
C SER A 45 -4.10 27.63 -2.97
N THR A 46 -4.29 26.35 -2.66
CA THR A 46 -4.18 25.22 -3.59
C THR A 46 -5.42 24.33 -3.55
N PHE A 47 -5.63 23.53 -4.62
CA PHE A 47 -6.68 22.51 -4.65
C PHE A 47 -6.54 21.50 -3.51
N GLU A 48 -5.32 21.12 -3.16
CA GLU A 48 -5.07 20.17 -2.08
C GLU A 48 -5.46 20.72 -0.71
N GLU A 49 -5.08 21.96 -0.40
CA GLU A 49 -5.45 22.61 0.85
C GLU A 49 -6.98 22.68 0.99
N ASN A 50 -7.69 23.10 -0.06
CA ASN A 50 -9.15 23.16 -0.04
C ASN A 50 -9.80 21.79 0.10
N ALA A 51 -9.30 20.77 -0.60
CA ALA A 51 -9.80 19.41 -0.47
C ALA A 51 -9.61 18.88 0.96
N ARG A 52 -8.44 19.09 1.56
CA ARG A 52 -8.14 18.70 2.94
C ARG A 52 -9.03 19.43 3.94
N ILE A 53 -9.18 20.75 3.81
CA ILE A 53 -10.06 21.56 4.68
C ILE A 53 -11.48 20.99 4.65
N LYS A 54 -12.02 20.73 3.45
CA LYS A 54 -13.37 20.16 3.29
C LYS A 54 -13.49 18.78 3.92
N ALA A 55 -12.59 17.86 3.61
CA ALA A 55 -12.64 16.50 4.14
C ALA A 55 -12.52 16.50 5.67
N LYS A 56 -11.58 17.26 6.22
CA LYS A 56 -11.37 17.39 7.66
C LYS A 56 -12.61 17.96 8.36
N THR A 57 -13.12 19.09 7.88
CA THR A 57 -14.30 19.78 8.47
C THR A 57 -15.50 18.85 8.54
N VAL A 58 -15.78 18.12 7.45
CA VAL A 58 -16.89 17.16 7.42
C VAL A 58 -16.64 15.97 8.33
N SER A 59 -15.42 15.44 8.34
CA SER A 59 -15.07 14.29 9.18
C SER A 59 -15.20 14.60 10.67
N GLU A 60 -14.69 15.76 11.11
CA GLU A 60 -14.79 16.22 12.50
C GLU A 60 -16.24 16.51 12.91
N ALA A 61 -17.04 17.12 12.04
CA ALA A 61 -18.43 17.45 12.34
C ALA A 61 -19.37 16.23 12.35
N THR A 62 -19.06 15.19 11.57
CA THR A 62 -19.93 14.00 11.43
C THR A 62 -19.45 12.80 12.24
N GLY A 63 -18.18 12.77 12.63
CA GLY A 63 -17.54 11.58 13.22
C GLY A 63 -17.37 10.42 12.23
N LEU A 64 -17.52 10.67 10.92
CA LEU A 64 -17.38 9.68 9.86
C LEU A 64 -16.15 9.98 9.00
N ILE A 65 -15.74 8.99 8.19
CA ILE A 65 -14.75 9.22 7.13
C ILE A 65 -15.39 10.12 6.09
N ALA A 66 -14.69 11.17 5.66
CA ALA A 66 -15.17 12.10 4.65
C ALA A 66 -14.23 12.15 3.45
N LEU A 67 -14.80 12.26 2.25
CA LEU A 67 -14.12 12.41 0.98
C LEU A 67 -14.49 13.76 0.38
N ALA A 68 -13.49 14.59 0.09
CA ALA A 68 -13.65 15.86 -0.59
C ALA A 68 -12.91 15.87 -1.92
N ASP A 69 -13.50 16.56 -2.90
CA ASP A 69 -12.85 16.88 -4.17
C ASP A 69 -12.77 18.40 -4.31
N ASP A 70 -11.56 18.92 -4.51
CA ASP A 70 -11.36 20.27 -5.02
C ASP A 70 -10.76 20.22 -6.42
N SER A 71 -11.36 20.99 -7.32
CA SER A 71 -11.09 20.84 -8.75
C SER A 71 -11.28 22.16 -9.48
N GLY A 72 -10.48 22.37 -10.51
CA GLY A 72 -10.59 23.56 -11.33
C GLY A 72 -9.92 23.43 -12.68
N LEU A 73 -10.13 24.45 -13.50
CA LEU A 73 -9.47 24.65 -14.78
C LEU A 73 -8.28 25.59 -14.58
N GLU A 74 -7.13 25.22 -15.13
CA GLU A 74 -5.98 26.11 -15.26
C GLU A 74 -5.70 26.33 -16.73
N VAL A 75 -5.63 27.59 -17.15
CA VAL A 75 -5.32 27.98 -18.53
C VAL A 75 -3.94 28.60 -18.57
N GLU A 76 -3.07 28.07 -19.44
CA GLU A 76 -1.66 28.44 -19.48
C GLU A 76 -1.47 29.91 -19.87
N ALA A 77 -2.23 30.39 -20.85
CA ALA A 77 -2.19 31.78 -21.31
C ALA A 77 -2.67 32.82 -20.28
N LEU A 78 -3.31 32.37 -19.19
CA LEU A 78 -3.85 33.22 -18.13
C LEU A 78 -3.14 32.97 -16.79
N ASP A 79 -1.87 32.55 -16.82
CA ASP A 79 -1.08 32.25 -15.61
C ASP A 79 -1.81 31.29 -14.66
N ALA A 80 -2.39 30.24 -15.22
CA ALA A 80 -3.20 29.22 -14.54
C ALA A 80 -4.54 29.70 -13.98
N ALA A 81 -4.99 30.93 -14.25
CA ALA A 81 -6.37 31.31 -14.00
C ALA A 81 -7.33 30.46 -14.86
N PRO A 82 -8.54 30.14 -14.36
CA PRO A 82 -9.13 30.56 -13.09
C PRO A 82 -8.62 29.82 -11.82
N GLY A 83 -7.98 28.66 -11.97
CA GLY A 83 -7.35 27.92 -10.86
C GLY A 83 -8.33 27.57 -9.75
N VAL A 84 -7.94 27.76 -8.49
CA VAL A 84 -8.80 27.51 -7.31
C VAL A 84 -10.07 28.36 -7.29
N ARG A 85 -10.12 29.47 -8.06
CA ARG A 85 -11.32 30.30 -8.20
C ARG A 85 -12.25 29.84 -9.31
N SER A 86 -12.06 28.65 -9.88
CA SER A 86 -12.83 28.12 -11.02
C SER A 86 -14.35 28.24 -10.87
N ALA A 87 -14.92 27.93 -9.70
CA ALA A 87 -16.37 28.02 -9.47
C ALA A 87 -16.88 29.47 -9.37
N ARG A 88 -15.99 30.40 -9.02
CA ARG A 88 -16.29 31.81 -8.72
C ARG A 88 -15.47 32.77 -9.58
N TYR A 89 -15.18 32.38 -10.82
CA TYR A 89 -14.29 33.12 -11.72
C TYR A 89 -14.93 34.44 -12.15
N ALA A 90 -16.22 34.44 -12.48
CA ALA A 90 -17.00 35.64 -12.78
C ALA A 90 -17.56 36.36 -11.54
N GLY A 91 -17.41 35.79 -10.33
CA GLY A 91 -17.87 36.35 -9.06
C GLY A 91 -18.32 35.27 -8.07
N GLU A 92 -18.60 35.64 -6.82
CA GLU A 92 -18.93 34.69 -5.74
C GLU A 92 -20.21 33.88 -5.96
N LYS A 93 -21.11 34.35 -6.85
CA LYS A 93 -22.37 33.66 -7.20
C LYS A 93 -22.47 33.34 -8.69
N ALA A 94 -21.32 33.26 -9.36
CA ALA A 94 -21.29 33.02 -10.80
C ALA A 94 -21.88 31.66 -11.17
N THR A 95 -22.69 31.67 -12.22
CA THR A 95 -23.14 30.46 -12.92
C THR A 95 -22.05 29.92 -13.84
N ASP A 96 -22.17 28.66 -14.25
CA ASP A 96 -21.27 28.04 -15.22
C ASP A 96 -21.22 28.85 -16.54
N ALA A 97 -22.35 29.41 -16.98
CA ALA A 97 -22.43 30.22 -18.19
C ALA A 97 -21.66 31.55 -18.05
N GLU A 98 -21.78 32.25 -16.92
CA GLU A 98 -21.04 33.50 -16.66
C GLU A 98 -19.53 33.26 -16.55
N ASN A 99 -19.14 32.17 -15.89
CA ASN A 99 -17.75 31.72 -15.81
C ASN A 99 -17.18 31.42 -17.20
N ASN A 100 -17.93 30.70 -18.04
CA ASN A 100 -17.55 30.40 -19.43
C ASN A 100 -17.45 31.66 -20.30
N ALA A 101 -18.39 32.60 -20.17
CA ALA A 101 -18.39 33.86 -20.92
C ALA A 101 -17.15 34.70 -20.59
N LYS A 102 -16.86 34.88 -19.29
CA LYS A 102 -15.65 35.61 -18.85
C LYS A 102 -14.36 34.94 -19.33
N LEU A 103 -14.32 33.61 -19.34
CA LEU A 103 -13.15 32.87 -19.81
C LEU A 103 -12.93 33.04 -21.32
N LEU A 104 -14.01 33.02 -22.10
CA LEU A 104 -13.94 33.27 -23.55
C LEU A 104 -13.49 34.70 -23.86
N GLU A 105 -14.01 35.69 -23.12
CA GLU A 105 -13.59 37.09 -23.24
C GLU A 105 -12.09 37.25 -22.95
N ALA A 106 -11.60 36.69 -21.84
CA ALA A 106 -10.18 36.73 -21.48
C ALA A 106 -9.27 36.05 -22.50
N MET A 107 -9.83 35.12 -23.29
CA MET A 107 -9.10 34.32 -24.28
C MET A 107 -9.36 34.77 -25.72
N ALA A 108 -10.04 35.90 -25.96
CA ALA A 108 -10.48 36.31 -27.29
C ALA A 108 -9.31 36.43 -28.29
N ASP A 109 -8.25 37.11 -27.87
CA ASP A 109 -7.06 37.40 -28.69
C ASP A 109 -5.98 36.31 -28.63
N VAL A 110 -6.19 35.24 -27.85
CA VAL A 110 -5.20 34.17 -27.69
C VAL A 110 -5.20 33.26 -28.93
N PRO A 111 -4.05 33.13 -29.64
CA PRO A 111 -3.91 32.25 -30.80
C PRO A 111 -4.19 30.78 -30.48
N ASN A 112 -4.63 30.00 -31.48
CA ASN A 112 -5.07 28.61 -31.28
C ASN A 112 -3.99 27.69 -30.70
N ASP A 113 -2.72 27.92 -31.03
CA ASP A 113 -1.56 27.18 -30.54
C ASP A 113 -1.19 27.51 -29.09
N LYS A 114 -1.79 28.56 -28.50
CA LYS A 114 -1.55 29.01 -27.12
C LYS A 114 -2.75 28.81 -26.18
N ARG A 115 -3.72 27.98 -26.56
CA ARG A 115 -4.94 27.73 -25.77
C ARG A 115 -4.85 26.50 -24.87
N ALA A 116 -3.63 26.08 -24.50
CA ALA A 116 -3.44 24.93 -23.63
C ALA A 116 -4.09 25.17 -22.26
N CYS A 117 -4.81 24.16 -21.78
CA CYS A 117 -5.44 24.17 -20.47
C CYS A 117 -5.41 22.78 -19.84
N ARG A 118 -5.69 22.71 -18.55
CA ARG A 118 -5.84 21.45 -17.85
C ARG A 118 -6.90 21.54 -16.78
N PHE A 119 -7.70 20.49 -16.67
CA PHE A 119 -8.43 20.27 -15.45
C PHE A 119 -7.55 19.55 -14.43
N ILE A 120 -7.67 19.98 -13.18
CA ILE A 120 -7.03 19.34 -12.01
C ILE A 120 -8.13 18.97 -11.02
N SER A 121 -8.00 17.78 -10.43
CA SER A 121 -8.78 17.37 -9.26
C SER A 121 -7.78 16.90 -8.20
N CYS A 122 -7.97 17.37 -6.98
CA CYS A 122 -7.39 16.81 -5.79
C CYS A 122 -8.52 16.18 -4.96
N VAL A 123 -8.41 14.89 -4.71
CA VAL A 123 -9.35 14.14 -3.87
C VAL A 123 -8.65 13.82 -2.55
N ALA A 124 -9.21 14.33 -1.46
CA ALA A 124 -8.73 14.08 -0.11
C ALA A 124 -9.75 13.23 0.66
N VAL A 125 -9.25 12.29 1.45
CA VAL A 125 -10.04 11.52 2.42
C VAL A 125 -9.48 11.80 3.80
N HIS A 126 -10.36 12.06 4.76
CA HIS A 126 -10.00 12.29 6.15
C HIS A 126 -10.84 11.41 7.06
N ALA A 127 -10.20 10.79 8.05
CA ALA A 127 -10.85 9.97 9.07
C ALA A 127 -10.86 10.68 10.44
N PRO A 128 -11.81 10.35 11.34
CA PRO A 128 -11.89 10.98 12.66
C PRO A 128 -10.66 10.77 13.55
N ASP A 129 -9.87 9.73 13.26
CA ASP A 129 -8.61 9.42 13.96
C ASP A 129 -7.40 10.19 13.41
N GLY A 130 -7.61 11.08 12.44
CA GLY A 130 -6.61 11.92 11.80
C GLY A 130 -5.86 11.26 10.65
N HIS A 131 -6.18 10.02 10.27
CA HIS A 131 -5.64 9.42 9.06
C HIS A 131 -6.17 10.12 7.81
N GLU A 132 -5.32 10.22 6.79
CA GLU A 132 -5.64 10.90 5.54
C GLU A 132 -5.08 10.17 4.31
N LEU A 133 -5.76 10.37 3.18
CA LEU A 133 -5.28 10.01 1.85
C LEU A 133 -5.50 11.19 0.91
N VAL A 134 -4.55 11.42 0.01
CA VAL A 134 -4.67 12.47 -1.03
C VAL A 134 -4.20 11.93 -2.37
N PHE A 135 -5.02 12.18 -3.40
CA PHE A 135 -4.74 11.79 -4.77
C PHE A 135 -5.01 12.95 -5.72
N HIS A 136 -4.22 13.01 -6.78
CA HIS A 136 -4.37 14.04 -7.81
C HIS A 136 -4.67 13.41 -9.15
N GLY A 137 -5.49 14.09 -9.93
CA GLY A 137 -5.75 13.77 -11.32
C GLY A 137 -5.64 15.01 -12.18
N VAL A 138 -5.03 14.84 -13.35
CA VAL A 138 -4.83 15.90 -14.33
C VAL A 138 -5.34 15.44 -15.68
N TRP A 139 -6.12 16.29 -16.35
CA TRP A 139 -6.59 16.09 -17.72
C TRP A 139 -6.18 17.29 -18.57
N ARG A 140 -5.23 17.08 -19.47
CA ARG A 140 -4.71 18.12 -20.37
C ARG A 140 -5.58 18.23 -21.62
N GLY A 141 -5.82 19.45 -22.05
CA GLY A 141 -6.71 19.79 -23.15
C GLY A 141 -6.36 21.13 -23.76
N ASN A 142 -7.20 21.57 -24.69
CA ASN A 142 -7.17 22.91 -25.25
C ASN A 142 -8.52 23.59 -25.04
N LEU A 143 -8.52 24.91 -24.89
CA LEU A 143 -9.74 25.68 -24.75
C LEU A 143 -10.36 25.96 -26.12
N ALA A 144 -11.64 25.63 -26.30
CA ALA A 144 -12.42 25.95 -27.49
C ALA A 144 -12.60 27.47 -27.67
N ARG A 145 -13.05 27.88 -28.87
CA ARG A 145 -13.49 29.27 -29.14
C ARG A 145 -14.96 29.50 -28.81
N GLU A 146 -15.75 28.44 -28.85
CA GLU A 146 -17.19 28.46 -28.64
C GLU A 146 -17.59 27.18 -27.89
N PRO A 147 -18.61 27.23 -27.02
CA PRO A 147 -19.07 26.06 -26.30
C PRO A 147 -19.69 25.03 -27.25
N ARG A 148 -19.42 23.74 -27.00
CA ARG A 148 -20.07 22.62 -27.70
C ARG A 148 -20.48 21.54 -26.71
N GLY A 149 -21.55 20.81 -27.04
CA GLY A 149 -22.08 19.74 -26.20
C GLY A 149 -23.00 20.22 -25.07
N GLU A 150 -23.78 19.30 -24.53
CA GLU A 150 -24.82 19.56 -23.53
C GLU A 150 -24.63 18.74 -22.23
N ASN A 151 -23.69 17.79 -22.22
CA ASN A 151 -23.41 16.96 -21.05
C ASN A 151 -22.47 17.67 -20.07
N GLY A 152 -22.40 17.15 -18.85
CA GLY A 152 -21.44 17.63 -17.85
C GLY A 152 -21.85 18.94 -17.18
N PHE A 153 -20.87 19.72 -16.72
CA PHE A 153 -21.05 20.97 -15.99
C PHE A 153 -19.80 21.87 -16.04
N GLY A 154 -19.90 23.11 -15.58
CA GLY A 154 -18.77 24.05 -15.52
C GLY A 154 -18.18 24.36 -16.90
N TYR A 155 -16.86 24.19 -17.01
CA TYR A 155 -16.09 24.47 -18.22
C TYR A 155 -16.07 23.32 -19.23
N ASP A 156 -16.84 22.24 -19.01
CA ASP A 156 -16.87 21.08 -19.90
C ASP A 156 -17.17 21.43 -21.38
N PRO A 157 -18.07 22.38 -21.70
CA PRO A 157 -18.31 22.78 -23.10
C PRO A 157 -17.15 23.49 -23.78
N LEU A 158 -16.17 23.96 -23.00
CA LEU A 158 -15.00 24.69 -23.52
C LEU A 158 -13.73 23.85 -23.50
N PHE A 159 -13.67 22.78 -22.71
CA PHE A 159 -12.48 21.94 -22.58
C PHE A 159 -12.45 20.86 -23.67
N VAL A 160 -11.46 20.92 -24.57
CA VAL A 160 -11.27 19.95 -25.66
C VAL A 160 -10.21 18.91 -25.30
N ASP A 161 -10.56 17.63 -25.36
CA ASP A 161 -9.61 16.52 -25.17
C ASP A 161 -8.62 16.44 -26.34
N LEU A 162 -7.34 16.25 -26.01
CA LEU A 162 -6.26 16.26 -27.00
C LEU A 162 -6.31 15.08 -27.97
N GLU A 163 -6.86 13.92 -27.56
CA GLU A 163 -6.90 12.72 -28.40
C GLU A 163 -8.21 12.65 -29.18
N LEU A 164 -9.34 12.86 -28.51
CA LEU A 164 -10.67 12.71 -29.11
C LEU A 164 -11.11 13.93 -29.91
N LYS A 165 -10.50 15.10 -29.69
CA LYS A 165 -10.87 16.39 -30.30
C LYS A 165 -12.32 16.83 -30.03
N GLN A 166 -12.99 16.16 -29.10
CA GLN A 166 -14.31 16.51 -28.58
C GLN A 166 -14.16 17.34 -27.31
N THR A 167 -15.11 18.23 -27.08
CA THR A 167 -15.29 18.87 -25.78
C THR A 167 -15.73 17.84 -24.74
N ALA A 168 -15.45 18.08 -23.46
CA ALA A 168 -15.91 17.19 -22.40
C ALA A 168 -17.44 17.08 -22.36
N ALA A 169 -18.17 18.14 -22.73
CA ALA A 169 -19.63 18.15 -22.79
C ALA A 169 -20.22 17.40 -24.01
N GLU A 170 -19.41 17.07 -25.02
CA GLU A 170 -19.82 16.20 -26.14
C GLU A 170 -19.68 14.71 -25.78
N MET A 171 -18.99 14.37 -24.69
CA MET A 171 -18.77 12.99 -24.27
C MET A 171 -19.97 12.44 -23.50
N ALA A 172 -20.21 11.13 -23.62
CA ALA A 172 -21.10 10.43 -22.70
C ALA A 172 -20.52 10.45 -21.27
N PRO A 173 -21.35 10.44 -20.22
CA PRO A 173 -20.89 10.49 -18.83
C PRO A 173 -19.83 9.43 -18.48
N GLU A 174 -20.00 8.20 -18.95
CA GLU A 174 -19.08 7.09 -18.69
C GLU A 174 -17.72 7.32 -19.36
N GLN A 175 -17.73 7.81 -20.59
CA GLN A 175 -16.53 8.15 -21.35
C GLN A 175 -15.77 9.30 -20.69
N LYS A 176 -16.48 10.33 -20.24
CA LYS A 176 -15.91 11.45 -19.49
C LYS A 176 -15.29 10.94 -18.18
N ASN A 177 -16.02 10.16 -17.39
CA ASN A 177 -15.55 9.60 -16.12
C ASN A 177 -14.30 8.74 -16.30
N TRP A 178 -14.17 8.03 -17.42
CA TRP A 178 -12.95 7.28 -17.72
C TRP A 178 -11.75 8.20 -17.98
N ARG A 179 -11.92 9.33 -18.68
CA ARG A 179 -10.79 10.17 -19.11
C ARG A 179 -10.43 11.29 -18.14
N SER A 180 -11.42 11.79 -17.40
CA SER A 180 -11.34 13.03 -16.64
C SER A 180 -10.30 13.01 -15.53
N HIS A 181 -9.90 14.22 -15.13
CA HIS A 181 -9.06 14.49 -13.96
C HIS A 181 -9.63 13.83 -12.70
N ARG A 182 -10.93 14.01 -12.42
CA ARG A 182 -11.62 13.38 -11.28
C ARG A 182 -11.61 11.85 -11.38
N GLY A 183 -11.94 11.32 -12.56
CA GLY A 183 -11.89 9.89 -12.82
C GLY A 183 -10.52 9.28 -12.52
N ARG A 184 -9.45 9.96 -12.96
CA ARG A 184 -8.06 9.55 -12.69
C ARG A 184 -7.75 9.57 -11.19
N ALA A 185 -8.10 10.65 -10.48
CA ALA A 185 -7.85 10.77 -9.04
C ALA A 185 -8.59 9.68 -8.24
N VAL A 186 -9.89 9.49 -8.52
CA VAL A 186 -10.71 8.51 -7.79
C VAL A 186 -10.30 7.08 -8.11
N ARG A 187 -9.95 6.75 -9.36
CA ARG A 187 -9.44 5.41 -9.70
C ARG A 187 -8.16 5.03 -8.96
N GLU A 188 -7.29 6.00 -8.65
CA GLU A 188 -6.16 5.73 -7.77
C GLU A 188 -6.62 5.58 -6.32
N LEU A 189 -7.50 6.46 -5.83
CA LEU A 189 -8.05 6.38 -4.47
C LEU A 189 -8.70 5.03 -4.15
N VAL A 190 -9.56 4.51 -5.03
CA VAL A 190 -10.32 3.28 -4.77
C VAL A 190 -9.43 2.04 -4.60
N LYS A 191 -8.18 2.07 -5.06
CA LYS A 191 -7.20 0.99 -4.81
C LYS A 191 -6.79 0.92 -3.33
N TYR A 192 -6.86 2.04 -2.61
CA TYR A 192 -6.41 2.16 -1.21
C TYR A 192 -7.57 2.31 -0.23
N LEU A 193 -8.70 2.85 -0.68
CA LEU A 193 -9.81 3.22 0.19
C LEU A 193 -10.39 2.04 1.01
N PRO A 194 -10.62 0.83 0.47
CA PRO A 194 -11.14 -0.28 1.27
C PRO A 194 -10.23 -0.63 2.46
N GLY A 195 -8.91 -0.71 2.23
CA GLY A 195 -7.94 -0.99 3.29
C GLY A 195 -7.80 0.16 4.29
N PHE A 196 -7.94 1.39 3.83
CA PHE A 196 -8.00 2.57 4.71
C PHE A 196 -9.22 2.51 5.64
N VAL A 197 -10.40 2.23 5.10
CA VAL A 197 -11.64 2.12 5.85
C VAL A 197 -11.60 0.96 6.85
N GLU A 198 -11.10 -0.21 6.45
CA GLU A 198 -10.88 -1.36 7.34
C GLU A 198 -9.95 -0.99 8.50
N LYS A 199 -8.82 -0.33 8.20
CA LYS A 199 -7.87 0.13 9.21
C LYS A 199 -8.52 1.10 10.20
N VAL A 200 -9.22 2.13 9.73
CA VAL A 200 -9.87 3.13 10.61
C VAL A 200 -10.91 2.44 11.50
N ALA A 201 -11.70 1.51 10.96
CA ALA A 201 -12.68 0.76 11.74
C ALA A 201 -12.01 -0.06 12.86
N LEU A 202 -10.92 -0.78 12.53
CA LEU A 202 -10.14 -1.54 13.53
C LEU A 202 -9.53 -0.64 14.60
N GLU A 203 -9.00 0.52 14.23
CA GLU A 203 -8.43 1.47 15.19
C GLU A 203 -9.49 2.12 16.09
N SER A 204 -10.69 2.38 15.56
CA SER A 204 -11.81 2.91 16.34
C SER A 204 -12.33 1.92 17.38
N ALA A 205 -12.19 0.62 17.13
CA ALA A 205 -12.61 -0.46 18.02
C ALA A 205 -11.61 -0.76 19.15
N LEU A 206 -10.44 -0.12 19.16
CA LEU A 206 -9.42 -0.30 20.19
C LEU A 206 -9.90 0.15 21.57
N THR A 207 -9.62 -0.69 22.58
CA THR A 207 -9.73 -0.26 23.98
C THR A 207 -8.68 0.82 24.31
N PRO A 208 -8.91 1.68 25.32
CA PRO A 208 -7.91 2.67 25.76
C PRO A 208 -6.55 2.05 26.11
N GLU A 209 -6.56 0.86 26.73
CA GLU A 209 -5.34 0.11 27.08
C GLU A 209 -4.59 -0.36 25.84
N GLU A 210 -5.29 -0.89 24.83
CA GLU A 210 -4.66 -1.31 23.57
C GLU A 210 -4.12 -0.12 22.78
N ARG A 211 -4.78 1.04 22.84
CA ARG A 211 -4.31 2.28 22.22
C ARG A 211 -3.04 2.79 22.89
N ASP A 212 -2.99 2.89 24.21
CA ASP A 212 -1.77 3.24 24.96
C ASP A 212 -0.62 2.28 24.64
N LEU A 213 -0.92 0.97 24.60
CA LEU A 213 0.06 -0.04 24.27
C LEU A 213 0.62 0.13 22.85
N LYS A 214 -0.25 0.37 21.86
CA LYS A 214 0.13 0.66 20.47
C LYS A 214 1.04 1.90 20.42
N ASP A 215 0.62 3.01 21.00
CA ASP A 215 1.34 4.28 20.93
C ASP A 215 2.73 4.19 21.57
N ARG A 216 2.86 3.47 22.69
CA ARG A 216 4.13 3.34 23.43
C ARG A 216 5.09 2.33 22.82
N LEU A 217 4.59 1.22 22.30
CA LEU A 217 5.42 0.09 21.91
C LEU A 217 5.54 -0.12 20.40
N ALA A 218 4.72 0.52 19.57
CA ALA A 218 4.73 0.30 18.13
C ALA A 218 6.09 0.56 17.48
N GLY A 219 6.36 -0.25 16.46
CA GLY A 219 7.53 -0.16 15.61
C GLY A 219 8.58 -1.23 15.91
N VAL A 220 9.37 -1.50 14.88
CA VAL A 220 10.44 -2.51 14.91
C VAL A 220 11.65 -1.98 15.69
N LYS A 221 11.57 -2.04 17.02
CA LYS A 221 12.57 -1.53 17.97
C LYS A 221 12.93 -2.59 19.01
N GLY A 222 14.01 -2.34 19.77
CA GLY A 222 14.46 -3.23 20.85
C GLY A 222 14.68 -4.67 20.38
N TRP A 223 14.21 -5.63 21.16
CA TRP A 223 14.32 -7.07 20.87
C TRP A 223 13.68 -7.49 19.55
N LEU A 224 12.63 -6.79 19.07
CA LEU A 224 12.03 -7.09 17.77
C LEU A 224 12.99 -6.75 16.62
N ARG A 225 13.72 -5.63 16.73
CA ARG A 225 14.75 -5.27 15.75
C ARG A 225 15.90 -6.28 15.76
N VAL A 226 16.32 -6.69 16.96
CA VAL A 226 17.36 -7.74 17.12
C VAL A 226 16.91 -9.04 16.48
N LEU A 227 15.66 -9.48 16.71
CA LEU A 227 15.10 -10.66 16.08
C LEU A 227 15.15 -10.57 14.55
N CYS A 228 14.71 -9.44 13.97
CA CYS A 228 14.80 -9.23 12.52
C CYS A 228 16.24 -9.33 12.00
N TRP A 229 17.23 -8.76 12.72
CA TRP A 229 18.64 -8.86 12.34
C TRP A 229 19.19 -10.28 12.43
N VAL A 230 18.81 -11.03 13.47
CA VAL A 230 19.17 -12.44 13.59
C VAL A 230 18.66 -13.23 12.39
N MET A 231 17.40 -13.00 11.99
CA MET A 231 16.80 -13.67 10.83
C MET A 231 17.44 -13.25 9.49
N MET A 232 17.77 -11.96 9.32
CA MET A 232 18.29 -11.43 8.05
C MET A 232 19.81 -11.60 7.89
N ILE A 233 20.56 -11.75 8.98
CA ILE A 233 22.03 -11.72 8.93
C ILE A 233 22.60 -12.98 9.57
N VAL A 234 22.31 -13.19 10.86
CA VAL A 234 22.98 -14.26 11.63
C VAL A 234 22.62 -15.64 11.09
N VAL A 235 21.35 -15.93 10.86
CA VAL A 235 20.91 -17.25 10.37
C VAL A 235 21.44 -17.53 8.95
N PRO A 236 21.34 -16.62 7.97
CA PRO A 236 21.97 -16.80 6.66
C PRO A 236 23.49 -17.06 6.74
N LEU A 237 24.22 -16.38 7.63
CA LEU A 237 25.65 -16.62 7.83
C LEU A 237 25.93 -18.00 8.41
N VAL A 238 25.13 -18.48 9.36
CA VAL A 238 25.24 -19.84 9.90
C VAL A 238 24.98 -20.87 8.80
N CYS A 239 23.94 -20.67 7.97
CA CYS A 239 23.66 -21.53 6.83
C CYS A 239 24.82 -21.54 5.82
N ALA A 240 25.41 -20.38 5.51
CA ALA A 240 26.57 -20.29 4.63
C ALA A 240 27.81 -21.00 5.21
N ALA A 241 28.02 -20.93 6.54
CA ALA A 241 29.09 -21.63 7.22
C ALA A 241 28.91 -23.16 7.16
N ILE A 242 27.67 -23.66 7.29
CA ILE A 242 27.34 -25.08 7.10
C ILE A 242 27.69 -25.53 5.67
N VAL A 243 27.24 -24.76 4.66
CA VAL A 243 27.55 -25.07 3.25
C VAL A 243 29.06 -25.07 3.00
N SER A 244 29.78 -24.06 3.50
CA SER A 244 31.23 -23.97 3.37
C SER A 244 31.95 -25.14 4.04
N ARG A 245 31.52 -25.56 5.24
CA ARG A 245 32.03 -26.75 5.92
C ARG A 245 31.81 -28.01 5.08
N ASN A 246 30.60 -28.19 4.57
CA ASN A 246 30.23 -29.38 3.80
C ASN A 246 30.97 -29.47 2.46
N LEU A 247 31.20 -28.33 1.79
CA LEU A 247 32.04 -28.27 0.57
C LEU A 247 33.47 -28.73 0.84
N ARG A 248 34.08 -28.28 1.96
CA ARG A 248 35.42 -28.73 2.37
C ARG A 248 35.47 -30.23 2.66
N TYR A 249 34.43 -30.79 3.30
CA TYR A 249 34.35 -32.23 3.50
C TYR A 249 34.24 -33.02 2.20
N MET A 250 33.41 -32.57 1.25
CA MET A 250 33.31 -33.21 -0.07
C MET A 250 34.63 -33.14 -0.85
N GLU A 251 35.41 -32.07 -0.71
CA GLU A 251 36.73 -31.96 -1.33
C GLU A 251 37.75 -32.93 -0.71
N ALA A 252 37.77 -33.04 0.62
CA ALA A 252 38.61 -34.01 1.32
C ALA A 252 38.27 -35.47 0.94
N LEU A 253 36.98 -35.80 0.79
CA LEU A 253 36.53 -37.13 0.38
C LEU A 253 37.03 -37.53 -1.03
N LYS A 254 37.23 -36.56 -1.93
CA LYS A 254 37.78 -36.81 -3.27
C LYS A 254 39.27 -37.17 -3.25
N GLN A 255 39.98 -36.78 -2.19
CA GLN A 255 41.43 -36.98 -2.05
C GLN A 255 41.78 -38.25 -1.25
N ALA A 256 40.81 -38.90 -0.60
CA ALA A 256 41.03 -40.10 0.18
C ALA A 256 41.27 -41.32 -0.72
N ASN A 257 42.42 -41.98 -0.57
CA ASN A 257 42.88 -43.06 -1.46
C ASN A 257 42.42 -44.48 -1.04
N GLU A 258 41.63 -44.62 0.03
CA GLU A 258 41.31 -45.95 0.61
C GLU A 258 39.83 -46.15 1.00
N VAL A 259 39.00 -45.09 1.02
CA VAL A 259 37.55 -45.24 1.26
C VAL A 259 36.94 -45.85 0.00
N SER A 260 36.11 -46.89 0.13
CA SER A 260 35.39 -47.43 -1.04
C SER A 260 34.70 -46.24 -1.75
N ARG A 261 35.03 -46.02 -3.03
CA ARG A 261 34.54 -44.85 -3.78
C ARG A 261 33.02 -44.69 -3.70
N GLU A 262 32.33 -45.81 -3.51
CA GLU A 262 30.90 -45.93 -3.29
C GLU A 262 30.45 -45.26 -1.97
N LEU A 263 31.13 -45.52 -0.85
CA LEU A 263 30.81 -44.88 0.43
C LEU A 263 31.03 -43.36 0.39
N ALA A 264 32.12 -42.91 -0.23
CA ALA A 264 32.40 -41.48 -0.40
C ALA A 264 31.33 -40.78 -1.26
N ALA A 265 30.80 -41.44 -2.29
CA ALA A 265 29.74 -40.92 -3.13
C ALA A 265 28.41 -40.77 -2.39
N GLU A 266 28.04 -41.74 -1.54
CA GLU A 266 26.81 -41.66 -0.74
C GLU A 266 26.88 -40.55 0.32
N VAL A 267 28.02 -40.38 0.99
CA VAL A 267 28.24 -39.26 1.93
C VAL A 267 28.13 -37.91 1.22
N ALA A 268 28.67 -37.79 -0.01
CA ALA A 268 28.58 -36.55 -0.80
C ALA A 268 27.14 -36.18 -1.18
N LYS A 269 26.28 -37.17 -1.48
CA LYS A 269 24.84 -36.93 -1.73
C LYS A 269 24.14 -36.37 -0.49
N GLY A 270 24.40 -36.95 0.70
CA GLY A 270 23.87 -36.46 1.97
C GLY A 270 24.27 -35.01 2.27
N LEU A 271 25.56 -34.68 2.09
CA LEU A 271 26.08 -33.31 2.24
C LEU A 271 25.47 -32.32 1.24
N THR A 272 25.20 -32.77 0.01
CA THR A 272 24.54 -31.96 -1.02
C THR A 272 23.09 -31.64 -0.63
N ALA A 273 22.34 -32.63 -0.12
CA ALA A 273 20.98 -32.40 0.38
C ALA A 273 20.96 -31.43 1.57
N GLU A 274 21.90 -31.56 2.52
CA GLU A 274 22.05 -30.63 3.64
C GLU A 274 22.36 -29.21 3.14
N ASN A 275 23.21 -29.05 2.13
CA ASN A 275 23.52 -27.74 1.55
C ASN A 275 22.29 -27.06 0.94
N VAL A 276 21.51 -27.80 0.15
CA VAL A 276 20.26 -27.27 -0.44
C VAL A 276 19.31 -26.83 0.66
N LEU A 277 19.14 -27.65 1.69
CA LEU A 277 18.25 -27.35 2.81
C LEU A 277 18.73 -26.14 3.60
N ALA A 278 20.03 -26.00 3.86
CA ALA A 278 20.61 -24.85 4.53
C ALA A 278 20.40 -23.55 3.73
N LEU A 279 20.57 -23.59 2.40
CA LEU A 279 20.31 -22.44 1.53
C LEU A 279 18.83 -22.04 1.54
N VAL A 280 17.91 -23.01 1.48
CA VAL A 280 16.47 -22.77 1.55
C VAL A 280 16.08 -22.14 2.89
N VAL A 281 16.55 -22.70 4.01
CA VAL A 281 16.29 -22.15 5.35
C VAL A 281 16.83 -20.73 5.46
N GLY A 282 18.07 -20.49 5.04
CA GLY A 282 18.69 -19.16 5.06
C GLY A 282 17.90 -18.13 4.24
N ALA A 283 17.47 -18.50 3.03
CA ALA A 283 16.67 -17.63 2.17
C ALA A 283 15.29 -17.31 2.77
N VAL A 284 14.57 -18.33 3.28
CA VAL A 284 13.25 -18.14 3.90
C VAL A 284 13.38 -17.27 5.15
N MET A 285 14.40 -17.48 5.97
CA MET A 285 14.67 -16.67 7.16
C MET A 285 14.98 -15.21 6.82
N PHE A 286 15.79 -14.97 5.78
CA PHE A 286 16.06 -13.62 5.31
C PHE A 286 14.77 -12.89 4.89
N TRP A 287 13.96 -13.52 4.05
CA TRP A 287 12.72 -12.92 3.55
C TRP A 287 11.68 -12.71 4.65
N ALA A 288 11.58 -13.65 5.59
CA ALA A 288 10.70 -13.52 6.74
C ALA A 288 11.14 -12.37 7.66
N GLY A 289 12.44 -12.27 7.95
CA GLY A 289 13.01 -11.18 8.73
C GLY A 289 12.81 -9.81 8.07
N LEU A 290 12.98 -9.73 6.74
CA LEU A 290 12.75 -8.51 5.98
C LEU A 290 11.27 -8.12 5.93
N SER A 291 10.38 -9.08 5.76
CA SER A 291 8.93 -8.89 5.79
C SER A 291 8.48 -8.36 7.15
N LEU A 292 9.01 -8.95 8.23
CA LEU A 292 8.78 -8.52 9.61
C LEU A 292 9.29 -7.09 9.80
N TYR A 293 10.54 -6.80 9.40
CA TYR A 293 11.13 -5.46 9.51
C TYR A 293 10.33 -4.39 8.75
N ARG A 294 9.79 -4.72 7.58
CA ARG A 294 8.98 -3.81 6.76
C ARG A 294 7.51 -3.71 7.19
N ARG A 295 7.07 -4.47 8.19
CA ARG A 295 5.67 -4.51 8.67
C ARG A 295 4.68 -4.82 7.56
N LYS A 296 4.96 -5.89 6.80
CA LYS A 296 3.99 -6.41 5.82
C LYS A 296 2.89 -7.20 6.53
N ARG A 297 1.68 -7.13 5.99
CA ARG A 297 0.54 -7.96 6.42
C ARG A 297 0.93 -9.44 6.46
N GLY A 298 0.58 -10.14 7.55
CA GLY A 298 0.92 -11.55 7.76
C GLY A 298 2.39 -11.86 8.06
N SER A 299 3.26 -10.85 8.19
CA SER A 299 4.71 -11.06 8.42
C SER A 299 5.04 -11.81 9.71
N VAL A 300 4.24 -11.63 10.78
CA VAL A 300 4.41 -12.37 12.04
C VAL A 300 4.18 -13.86 11.85
N MET A 301 3.13 -14.24 11.11
CA MET A 301 2.86 -15.66 10.80
C MET A 301 3.95 -16.25 9.93
N PHE A 302 4.38 -15.51 8.90
CA PHE A 302 5.49 -15.94 8.04
C PHE A 302 6.79 -16.14 8.83
N ALA A 303 7.09 -15.24 9.77
CA ALA A 303 8.24 -15.38 10.66
C ALA A 303 8.15 -16.63 11.56
N LYS A 304 6.97 -16.93 12.11
CA LYS A 304 6.76 -18.17 12.90
C LYS A 304 7.03 -19.42 12.05
N ILE A 305 6.47 -19.47 10.84
CA ILE A 305 6.69 -20.59 9.91
C ILE A 305 8.18 -20.72 9.57
N ALA A 306 8.88 -19.61 9.30
CA ALA A 306 10.31 -19.61 9.02
C ALA A 306 11.13 -20.17 10.19
N TRP A 307 10.81 -19.79 11.43
CA TRP A 307 11.45 -20.34 12.62
C TRP A 307 11.17 -21.83 12.84
N PHE A 308 9.99 -22.34 12.43
CA PHE A 308 9.70 -23.77 12.45
C PHE A 308 10.47 -24.56 11.39
N LEU A 309 10.87 -23.93 10.29
CA LEU A 309 11.57 -24.60 9.18
C LEU A 309 12.96 -25.12 9.59
N ALA A 310 13.66 -24.41 10.49
CA ALA A 310 15.00 -24.78 10.93
C ALA A 310 15.06 -26.14 11.67
N PRO A 311 14.26 -26.40 12.72
CA PRO A 311 14.23 -27.73 13.35
C PRO A 311 13.61 -28.80 12.44
N LEU A 312 12.65 -28.43 11.58
CA LEU A 312 12.09 -29.36 10.58
C LEU A 312 13.17 -29.85 9.60
N ALA A 313 14.06 -28.95 9.17
CA ALA A 313 15.18 -29.30 8.32
C ALA A 313 16.10 -30.35 8.97
N SER A 314 16.43 -30.19 10.26
CA SER A 314 17.20 -31.20 10.99
C SER A 314 16.46 -32.54 11.12
N GLY A 315 15.13 -32.52 11.28
CA GLY A 315 14.32 -33.73 11.29
C GLY A 315 14.31 -34.46 9.94
N LEU A 316 14.20 -33.72 8.84
CA LEU A 316 14.30 -34.29 7.49
C LEU A 316 15.68 -34.91 7.25
N GLN A 317 16.74 -34.23 7.69
CA GLN A 317 18.11 -34.75 7.61
C GLN A 317 18.27 -36.05 8.41
N TYR A 318 17.68 -36.14 9.60
CA TYR A 318 17.64 -37.38 10.38
C TYR A 318 16.93 -38.52 9.62
N CYS A 319 15.78 -38.24 9.02
CA CYS A 319 15.08 -39.23 8.19
C CYS A 319 15.94 -39.69 7.01
N PHE A 320 16.63 -38.77 6.31
CA PHE A 320 17.52 -39.13 5.21
C PHE A 320 18.64 -40.10 5.65
N ILE A 321 19.23 -39.86 6.82
CA ILE A 321 20.27 -40.77 7.37
C ILE A 321 19.71 -42.18 7.56
N TYR A 322 18.49 -42.30 8.08
CA TYR A 322 17.86 -43.59 8.34
C TYR A 322 17.44 -44.33 7.07
N PHE A 323 16.97 -43.61 6.04
CA PHE A 323 16.51 -44.21 4.78
C PHE A 323 17.63 -44.57 3.80
N LEU A 324 18.81 -43.98 3.91
CA LEU A 324 19.95 -44.22 3.01
C LEU A 324 20.81 -45.43 3.40
N ASN A 325 20.44 -46.17 4.46
CA ASN A 325 21.06 -47.43 4.88
C ASN A 325 22.61 -47.36 4.98
N PHE A 326 23.11 -46.28 5.59
CA PHE A 326 24.54 -46.06 5.79
C PHE A 326 25.15 -47.15 6.69
N PRO A 327 26.47 -47.44 6.57
CA PRO A 327 27.18 -48.26 7.54
C PRO A 327 27.05 -47.71 8.97
N ASP A 328 27.05 -48.60 9.96
CA ASP A 328 26.81 -48.25 11.38
C ASP A 328 27.70 -47.11 11.90
N GLU A 329 28.97 -47.09 11.51
CA GLU A 329 29.93 -46.05 11.90
C GLU A 329 29.55 -44.66 11.35
N VAL A 330 29.12 -44.61 10.08
CA VAL A 330 28.66 -43.39 9.42
C VAL A 330 27.32 -42.94 10.00
N HIS A 331 26.44 -43.89 10.30
CA HIS A 331 25.15 -43.63 10.92
C HIS A 331 25.30 -43.01 12.32
N ALA A 332 26.20 -43.54 13.17
CA ALA A 332 26.47 -43.01 14.50
C ALA A 332 27.03 -41.57 14.46
N MET A 333 28.00 -41.32 13.57
CA MET A 333 28.59 -39.99 13.38
C MET A 333 27.56 -38.97 12.86
N ALA A 334 26.79 -39.35 11.83
CA ALA A 334 25.77 -38.49 11.24
C ALA A 334 24.65 -38.17 12.24
N THR A 335 24.23 -39.15 13.03
CA THR A 335 23.23 -38.97 14.11
C THR A 335 23.71 -37.97 15.16
N GLY A 336 24.95 -38.13 15.65
CA GLY A 336 25.52 -37.22 16.64
C GLY A 336 25.59 -35.77 16.12
N GLN A 337 25.96 -35.59 14.85
CA GLN A 337 26.03 -34.28 14.21
C GLN A 337 24.65 -33.65 14.00
N VAL A 338 23.64 -34.43 13.59
CA VAL A 338 22.27 -33.93 13.46
C VAL A 338 21.71 -33.50 14.81
N LEU A 339 21.92 -34.27 15.88
CA LEU A 339 21.49 -33.89 17.23
C LEU A 339 22.18 -32.61 17.72
N ALA A 340 23.49 -32.46 17.47
CA ALA A 340 24.25 -31.28 17.83
C ALA A 340 23.74 -29.99 17.11
N ASN A 341 23.22 -30.12 15.89
CA ASN A 341 22.64 -29.00 15.15
C ASN A 341 21.16 -28.77 15.50
N ALA A 342 20.40 -29.84 15.76
CA ALA A 342 18.97 -29.79 16.00
C ALA A 342 18.62 -29.12 17.34
N LEU A 343 19.37 -29.41 18.41
CA LEU A 343 19.04 -28.89 19.74
C LEU A 343 19.16 -27.35 19.83
N PRO A 344 20.24 -26.71 19.36
CA PRO A 344 20.32 -25.24 19.33
C PRO A 344 19.28 -24.62 18.40
N ALA A 345 19.00 -25.25 17.24
CA ALA A 345 17.99 -24.78 16.30
C ALA A 345 16.59 -24.79 16.93
N LEU A 346 16.24 -25.87 17.63
CA LEU A 346 14.97 -26.00 18.34
C LEU A 346 14.83 -24.97 19.47
N ALA A 347 15.89 -24.76 20.26
CA ALA A 347 15.90 -23.77 21.33
C ALA A 347 15.73 -22.34 20.79
N ALA A 348 16.45 -21.99 19.72
CA ALA A 348 16.35 -20.69 19.07
C ALA A 348 14.96 -20.47 18.46
N ALA A 349 14.43 -21.45 17.73
CA ALA A 349 13.09 -21.41 17.15
C ALA A 349 12.01 -21.24 18.23
N SER A 350 12.08 -22.04 19.29
CA SER A 350 11.12 -21.97 20.41
C SER A 350 11.13 -20.60 21.07
N THR A 351 12.31 -20.05 21.33
CA THR A 351 12.48 -18.72 21.93
C THR A 351 11.89 -17.64 21.02
N ALA A 352 12.20 -17.68 19.72
CA ALA A 352 11.70 -16.73 18.75
C ALA A 352 10.17 -16.79 18.58
N ILE A 353 9.60 -18.00 18.48
CA ILE A 353 8.16 -18.21 18.35
C ILE A 353 7.44 -17.76 19.62
N PHE A 354 7.98 -18.07 20.80
CA PHE A 354 7.45 -17.59 22.07
C PHE A 354 7.42 -16.06 22.13
N TYR A 355 8.53 -15.41 21.75
CA TYR A 355 8.60 -13.95 21.64
C TYR A 355 7.57 -13.40 20.64
N LEU A 356 7.44 -13.99 19.45
CA LEU A 356 6.47 -13.57 18.42
C LEU A 356 5.01 -13.78 18.83
N ASN A 357 4.72 -14.67 19.78
CA ASN A 357 3.38 -14.92 20.30
C ASN A 357 3.01 -13.98 21.45
N LEU A 358 3.92 -13.82 22.43
CA LEU A 358 3.56 -13.23 23.71
C LEU A 358 4.02 -11.77 23.88
N SER A 359 5.02 -11.34 23.09
CA SER A 359 5.57 -10.00 23.18
C SER A 359 4.49 -8.94 22.96
N GLN A 360 4.30 -8.07 23.95
CA GLN A 360 3.45 -6.89 23.84
C GLN A 360 3.91 -5.97 22.71
N ARG A 361 5.22 -5.88 22.47
CA ARG A 361 5.79 -5.09 21.37
C ARG A 361 5.41 -5.65 20.00
N VAL A 362 5.42 -6.97 19.84
CA VAL A 362 4.96 -7.61 18.60
C VAL A 362 3.47 -7.34 18.42
N ARG A 363 2.65 -7.54 19.47
CA ARG A 363 1.21 -7.22 19.41
C ARG A 363 0.93 -5.76 19.04
N ALA A 364 1.63 -4.81 19.65
CA ALA A 364 1.51 -3.38 19.37
C ALA A 364 1.98 -3.00 17.96
N THR A 365 3.06 -3.60 17.49
CA THR A 365 3.67 -3.26 16.18
C THR A 365 2.86 -3.81 15.00
N TYR A 366 2.27 -5.00 15.16
CA TYR A 366 1.56 -5.72 14.11
C TYR A 366 0.06 -5.84 14.43
N PHE A 367 -0.49 -4.90 15.21
CA PHE A 367 -1.88 -4.93 15.66
C PHE A 367 -2.87 -5.04 14.48
N LEU A 368 -2.57 -4.32 13.39
CA LEU A 368 -3.38 -4.26 12.16
C LEU A 368 -3.04 -5.33 11.12
N ASP A 369 -2.01 -6.15 11.38
CA ASP A 369 -1.58 -7.20 10.45
C ASP A 369 -2.18 -8.58 10.78
N ARG A 370 -3.18 -8.63 11.68
CA ARG A 370 -3.91 -9.83 12.06
C ARG A 370 -4.96 -10.24 11.04
#